data_AF-A0A564W9T4-F1
#
_entry.id   AF-A0A564W9T4-F1
#
_cell.length_a   1.000
_cell.length_b   1.000
_cell.length_c   1.000
_cell.angle_alpha   90.00
_cell.angle_beta   90.00
_cell.angle_gamma   90.00
#
_symmetry.space_group_name_H-M   'P 1'
#
loop_
_entity.id
_entity.type
_entity.pdbx_description
1 polymer ?
#
loop_
_entity_poly.entity_id
_entity_poly.type
_entity_poly.pdbx_seq_one_letter_code
_entity_poly.pdbx_strand_id
1 'polypeptide(L)' 'MDAMLPRMMEAAGVTEELKARDPMRWVGLMNTLKVQVEETIFQELIFQ' A
#
# COMPACT_ATOMS: atom_id res chain seq x y z
N MET A 1 -6.03 8.45 -6.16
CA MET A 1 -5.86 7.65 -4.92
C MET A 1 -6.49 6.26 -5.04
N ASP A 2 -7.79 6.15 -5.37
CA ASP A 2 -8.56 4.88 -5.24
C ASP A 2 -8.08 3.68 -6.06
N ALA A 3 -7.40 3.88 -7.20
CA ALA A 3 -6.94 2.77 -8.05
C ALA A 3 -5.51 2.29 -7.75
N MET A 4 -4.69 3.08 -7.06
CA MET A 4 -3.27 2.77 -6.87
C MET A 4 -3.05 1.85 -5.69
N LEU A 5 -3.71 2.12 -4.56
CA LEU A 5 -3.59 1.31 -3.35
C LEU A 5 -4.00 -0.16 -3.57
N PRO A 6 -5.14 -0.49 -4.20
CA PRO A 6 -5.52 -1.89 -4.45
C PRO A 6 -4.51 -2.64 -5.32
N ARG A 7 -3.95 -1.99 -6.35
CA ARG A 7 -2.93 -2.60 -7.23
C ARG A 7 -1.63 -2.88 -6.48
N MET A 8 -1.20 -1.97 -5.61
CA MET A 8 0.02 -2.15 -4.83
C MET A 8 -0.18 -3.19 -3.72
N MET A 9 -1.38 -3.29 -3.16
CA MET A 9 -1.73 -4.37 -2.22
C MET A 9 -1.64 -5.75 -2.88
N GLU A 10 -2.17 -5.91 -4.10
CA GLU A 10 -2.01 -7.15 -4.87
C GLU A 10 -0.53 -7.47 -5.15
N ALA A 11 0.24 -6.49 -5.62
CA ALA A 11 1.66 -6.67 -5.93
C ALA A 11 2.51 -7.02 -4.68
N ALA A 12 2.17 -6.46 -3.52
CA ALA A 12 2.85 -6.73 -2.25
C ALA A 12 2.33 -7.98 -1.53
N GLY A 13 1.30 -8.66 -2.06
CA GLY A 13 0.70 -9.84 -1.44
C GLY A 13 -0.03 -9.54 -0.13
N VAL A 14 -0.58 -8.32 0.01
CA VAL A 14 -1.38 -7.92 1.18
C VAL A 14 -2.78 -8.49 1.03
N THR A 15 -2.97 -9.71 1.52
CA THR A 15 -4.26 -10.42 1.46
C THR A 15 -4.89 -10.63 2.83
N GLU A 16 -6.17 -10.98 2.88
CA GLU A 16 -6.85 -11.32 4.14
C GLU A 16 -6.30 -12.61 4.76
N GLU A 17 -5.77 -13.55 3.95
CA GLU A 17 -5.08 -14.74 4.47
C GLU A 17 -3.78 -14.35 5.19
N LEU A 18 -3.03 -13.37 4.67
CA LEU A 18 -1.86 -12.83 5.37
C LEU A 18 -2.27 -12.18 6.68
N LYS A 19 -3.37 -11.41 6.68
CA LYS A 19 -3.90 -10.77 7.88
C LYS A 19 -4.30 -11.78 8.95
N ALA A 20 -4.91 -12.90 8.56
CA ALA A 20 -5.31 -13.97 9.48
C ALA A 20 -4.09 -14.73 10.05
N ARG A 21 -3.04 -14.93 9.25
CA ARG A 21 -1.85 -15.69 9.65
C ARG A 21 -0.81 -14.85 10.41
N ASP A 22 -0.62 -13.60 9.99
CA ASP A 22 0.36 -12.66 10.56
C ASP A 22 -0.17 -11.21 10.48
N PRO A 23 -1.01 -10.81 11.46
CA PRO A 23 -1.61 -9.48 11.48
C PRO A 23 -0.58 -8.34 11.54
N MET A 24 0.54 -8.53 12.23
CA MET A 24 1.55 -7.49 12.39
C MET A 24 2.29 -7.23 11.08
N ARG A 25 2.62 -8.30 10.33
CA ARG A 25 3.18 -8.16 8.99
C ARG A 25 2.19 -7.51 8.03
N TRP A 26 0.91 -7.86 8.11
CA TRP A 26 -0.13 -7.22 7.30
C TRP A 26 -0.22 -5.71 7.58
N VAL A 27 -0.25 -5.30 8.86
CA VAL A 27 -0.29 -3.88 9.25
C VAL A 27 0.97 -3.15 8.79
N GLY A 28 2.15 -3.76 8.92
CA GLY A 28 3.40 -3.18 8.45
C GLY A 28 3.38 -2.90 6.95
N LEU A 29 2.98 -3.88 6.14
CA LEU A 29 2.85 -3.71 4.69
C LEU A 29 1.80 -2.66 4.33
N MET A 30 0.64 -2.65 5.01
CA MET A 30 -0.37 -1.64 4.74
C MET A 30 0.11 -0.21 5.02
N ASN A 31 0.85 -0.02 6.11
CA ASN A 31 1.41 1.29 6.44
C ASN A 31 2.43 1.73 5.39
N THR A 32 3.31 0.83 4.96
CA THR A 32 4.28 1.11 3.88
C THR A 32 3.57 1.50 2.58
N LEU A 33 2.56 0.73 2.17
CA LEU A 33 1.82 0.99 0.93
C LEU A 33 1.10 2.33 0.97
N LYS A 34 0.52 2.70 2.11
CA LYS A 34 -0.17 3.97 2.27
C LYS A 34 0.78 5.16 2.13
N VAL A 35 1.95 5.10 2.78
CA VAL A 35 3.00 6.12 2.64
C VAL A 35 3.49 6.20 1.19
N GLN A 36 3.73 5.05 0.55
CA GLN A 36 4.21 5.02 -0.83
C GLN A 36 3.20 5.63 -1.82
N VAL A 37 1.90 5.43 -1.59
CA VAL A 37 0.83 6.06 -2.38
C VAL A 37 0.83 7.58 -2.21
N GLU A 38 0.95 8.04 -0.96
CA GLU A 38 1.01 9.47 -0.65
C GLU A 38 2.26 10.13 -1.26
N GLU A 39 3.42 9.50 -1.15
CA GLU A 39 4.68 9.96 -1.75
C GLU A 39 4.60 10.00 -3.28
N THR A 40 4.05 8.97 -3.91
CA THR A 40 3.91 8.91 -5.38
C THR A 40 3.04 10.06 -5.88
N ILE A 41 1.90 10.31 -5.22
CA ILE A 41 1.00 11.43 -5.58
C ILE A 41 1.70 12.78 -5.34
N PHE A 42 2.43 12.92 -4.25
CA PHE A 42 3.16 14.15 -3.94
C PHE A 42 4.26 14.44 -4.97
N GLN A 43 4.98 13.41 -5.42
CA GLN A 43 5.94 13.54 -6.51
C GLN A 43 5.26 13.92 -7.83
N GLU A 44 4.15 13.27 -8.18
CA GLU A 44 3.36 13.63 -9.36
C GLU A 44 2.90 15.09 -9.33
N LEU A 45 2.49 15.60 -8.17
CA LEU A 45 2.04 17.00 -8.00
C LEU A 45 3.18 18.03 -8.06
N ILE A 46 4.39 17.68 -7.63
CA ILE A 46 5.54 18.60 -7.64
C ILE A 46 6.22 18.66 -9.01
N PHE A 47 6.29 17.52 -9.71
CA PHE A 47 6.96 17.41 -11.00
C PHE A 47 6.01 17.61 -12.21
N GLN A 48 4.74 17.96 -11.95
CA GLN A 48 3.76 18.41 -12.95
C GLN A 48 3.76 19.93 -13.15
#